data_AF-A0A969CSS0-F1
#
_entry.id   AF-A0A969CSS0-F1
#
_cell.length_a   1.000
_cell.length_b   1.000
_cell.length_c   1.000
_cell.angle_alpha   90.00
_cell.angle_beta   90.00
_cell.angle_gamma   90.00
#
_symmetry.space_group_name_H-M   'P 1'
#
loop_
_entity.id
_entity.type
_entity.pdbx_description
1 polymer ?
#
loop_
_entity_poly.entity_id
_entity_poly.type
_entity_poly.pdbx_seq_one_letter_code
_entity_poly.pdbx_strand_id
1 'polypeptide(L)'
;MTKQEFYQNKHITAYEWWLYDCDLPDRLTWARLRVFNDGTADSCFCEGGMLYGFKNRDYASYILSEDEFTRFERMDEEDEQEYGIKLADIQCPIWQEHPEQPFKYLGTY
;
A
#
# COMPACT_ATOMS: atom_id res chain seq x y z
N MET A 1 -15.63 3.09 -13.40
CA MET A 1 -15.90 2.47 -12.09
C MET A 1 -15.66 3.53 -11.03
N THR A 2 -16.69 3.89 -10.29
CA THR A 2 -16.65 4.88 -9.20
C THR A 2 -16.15 4.25 -7.90
N LYS A 3 -15.81 5.10 -6.92
CA LYS A 3 -15.43 4.67 -5.56
C LYS A 3 -16.50 3.78 -4.92
N GLN A 4 -17.76 4.23 -4.99
CA GLN A 4 -18.89 3.54 -4.37
C GLN A 4 -19.12 2.17 -5.00
N GLU A 5 -19.09 2.08 -6.34
CA GLU A 5 -19.21 0.80 -7.05
C GLU A 5 -18.03 -0.13 -6.74
N PHE A 6 -16.82 0.40 -6.64
CA PHE A 6 -15.63 -0.40 -6.34
C PHE A 6 -15.68 -0.99 -4.93
N TYR A 7 -16.17 -0.28 -3.92
CA TYR A 7 -16.18 -0.78 -2.53
C TYR A 7 -17.50 -1.48 -2.13
N GLN A 8 -18.49 -1.53 -3.03
CA GLN A 8 -19.81 -2.08 -2.70
C GLN A 8 -19.72 -3.56 -2.30
N ASN A 9 -20.23 -3.89 -1.10
CA ASN A 9 -20.24 -5.24 -0.51
C ASN A 9 -18.85 -5.88 -0.35
N LYS A 10 -17.78 -5.07 -0.35
CA LYS A 10 -16.42 -5.56 -0.14
C LYS A 10 -15.98 -5.39 1.30
N HIS A 11 -15.22 -6.35 1.78
CA HIS A 11 -14.48 -6.25 3.02
C HIS A 11 -13.03 -6.62 2.79
N ILE A 12 -12.15 -6.01 3.56
CA ILE A 12 -10.71 -6.22 3.49
C ILE A 12 -10.41 -7.62 4.02
N THR A 13 -9.69 -8.42 3.25
CA THR A 13 -9.21 -9.76 3.61
C THR A 13 -7.72 -9.79 3.91
N ALA A 14 -6.95 -8.87 3.31
CA ALA A 14 -5.54 -8.68 3.62
C ALA A 14 -5.16 -7.20 3.58
N TYR A 15 -4.17 -6.86 4.39
CA TYR A 15 -3.66 -5.50 4.54
C TYR A 15 -2.13 -5.59 4.57
N GLU A 16 -1.46 -4.80 3.73
CA GLU A 16 0.00 -4.80 3.60
C GLU A 16 0.52 -3.37 3.69
N TRP A 17 1.61 -3.18 4.43
CA TRP A 17 2.34 -1.93 4.49
C TRP A 17 3.61 -2.01 3.65
N TRP A 18 3.92 -0.88 3.02
CA TRP A 18 5.04 -0.74 2.12
C TRP A 18 5.81 0.53 2.48
N LEU A 19 7.13 0.49 2.40
CA LEU A 19 8.01 1.63 2.61
C LEU A 19 8.61 2.05 1.28
N TYR A 20 8.78 3.35 1.10
CA TYR A 20 9.50 3.90 -0.03
C TYR A 20 11.00 3.86 0.27
N ASP A 21 11.74 3.08 -0.52
CA ASP A 21 13.11 2.69 -0.19
C ASP A 21 14.07 3.88 -0.28
N CYS A 22 13.82 4.79 -1.22
CA CYS A 22 14.70 5.95 -1.48
C CYS A 22 14.70 7.00 -0.36
N ASP A 23 13.73 6.98 0.55
CA ASP A 23 13.66 7.91 1.68
C ASP A 23 14.34 7.34 2.95
N LEU A 24 14.70 6.06 2.96
CA LEU A 24 15.31 5.41 4.11
C LEU A 24 16.81 5.75 4.20
N PRO A 25 17.37 5.91 5.42
CA PRO A 25 16.70 5.83 6.73
C PRO A 25 16.08 7.16 7.22
N ASP A 26 16.23 8.24 6.46
CA ASP A 26 15.92 9.60 6.92
C ASP A 26 14.41 9.83 7.16
N ARG A 27 13.55 9.16 6.39
CA ARG A 27 12.09 9.30 6.47
C ARG A 27 11.38 7.99 6.17
N LEU A 28 10.37 7.67 6.98
CA LEU A 28 9.46 6.55 6.72
C LEU A 28 8.27 7.01 5.88
N THR A 29 8.39 6.91 4.56
CA THR A 29 7.28 7.18 3.65
C THR A 29 6.50 5.88 3.40
N TRP A 30 5.25 5.86 3.84
CA TRP A 30 4.41 4.67 3.81
C TRP A 30 3.46 4.66 2.63
N ALA A 31 3.32 3.47 2.02
CA ALA A 31 2.20 3.10 1.18
C ALA A 31 1.42 1.93 1.79
N ARG A 32 0.17 1.83 1.38
CA ARG A 32 -0.76 0.78 1.79
C ARG A 32 -1.26 0.02 0.57
N LEU A 33 -1.37 -1.30 0.70
CA LEU A 33 -2.15 -2.15 -0.20
C LEU A 33 -3.21 -2.88 0.61
N ARG A 34 -4.46 -2.90 0.14
CA ARG A 34 -5.52 -3.74 0.72
C ARG A 34 -6.10 -4.66 -0.34
N VAL A 35 -6.40 -5.87 0.08
CA VAL A 35 -7.05 -6.89 -0.76
C VAL A 35 -8.45 -7.11 -0.25
N PHE A 36 -9.40 -7.24 -1.17
CA PHE A 36 -10.81 -7.45 -0.86
C PHE A 36 -11.21 -8.91 -1.10
N ASN A 37 -12.35 -9.29 -0.51
CA ASN A 37 -12.92 -10.63 -0.61
C ASN A 37 -13.29 -11.09 -2.03
N ASP A 38 -13.47 -10.16 -2.97
CA ASP A 38 -13.71 -10.48 -4.38
C ASP A 38 -12.42 -10.63 -5.21
N GLY A 39 -11.25 -10.53 -4.55
CA GLY A 39 -9.93 -10.61 -5.17
C GLY A 39 -9.39 -9.30 -5.71
N THR A 40 -10.19 -8.22 -5.74
CA THR A 40 -9.71 -6.88 -6.11
C THR A 40 -8.80 -6.30 -5.04
N ALA A 41 -8.04 -5.27 -5.39
CA ALA A 41 -7.16 -4.59 -4.45
C ALA A 41 -7.21 -3.08 -4.65
N ASP A 42 -6.86 -2.33 -3.61
CA ASP A 42 -6.55 -0.90 -3.73
C ASP A 42 -5.19 -0.59 -3.12
N SER A 43 -4.53 0.44 -3.63
CA SER A 43 -3.31 0.98 -3.05
C SER A 43 -3.41 2.48 -2.82
N CYS A 44 -2.59 2.97 -1.91
CA CYS A 44 -2.48 4.38 -1.60
C CYS A 44 -1.06 4.69 -1.14
N PHE A 45 -0.44 5.69 -1.78
CA PHE A 45 1.00 5.97 -1.68
C PHE A 45 1.36 6.93 -0.55
N CYS A 46 0.36 7.53 0.09
CA CYS A 46 0.52 8.39 1.24
C CYS A 46 -0.80 8.51 2.00
N GLU A 47 -0.73 8.82 3.30
CA GLU A 47 -1.93 9.00 4.12
C GLU A 47 -2.82 10.12 3.56
N GLY A 48 -4.12 9.82 3.38
CA GLY A 48 -5.08 10.76 2.80
C GLY A 48 -4.90 11.05 1.31
N GLY A 49 -3.94 10.39 0.64
CA GLY A 49 -3.66 10.55 -0.79
C GLY A 49 -4.72 9.94 -1.72
N MET A 50 -4.38 9.82 -3.00
CA MET A 50 -5.26 9.16 -3.96
C MET A 50 -5.34 7.65 -3.68
N LEU A 51 -6.56 7.10 -3.68
CA LEU A 51 -6.80 5.66 -3.69
C LEU A 51 -6.80 5.15 -5.13
N TYR A 52 -6.02 4.13 -5.41
CA TYR A 52 -5.97 3.48 -6.73
C TYR A 52 -6.60 2.10 -6.64
N GLY A 53 -7.62 1.83 -7.43
CA GLY A 53 -8.29 0.52 -7.47
C GLY A 53 -7.77 -0.36 -8.61
N PHE A 54 -7.59 -1.65 -8.32
CA PHE A 54 -7.02 -2.65 -9.21
C PHE A 54 -7.88 -3.92 -9.22
N LYS A 55 -7.80 -4.67 -10.33
CA LYS A 55 -8.55 -5.93 -10.46
C LYS A 55 -8.01 -7.06 -9.57
N ASN A 56 -6.73 -7.01 -9.20
CA ASN A 56 -6.10 -8.02 -8.35
C ASN A 56 -4.96 -7.43 -7.50
N ARG A 57 -4.56 -8.17 -6.47
CA ARG A 57 -3.41 -7.84 -5.61
C ARG A 57 -2.12 -7.72 -6.41
N ASP A 58 -1.87 -8.64 -7.34
CA ASP A 58 -0.57 -8.74 -8.02
C ASP A 58 -0.24 -7.47 -8.81
N TYR A 59 -1.22 -6.90 -9.49
CA TYR A 59 -1.04 -5.65 -10.22
C TYR A 59 -0.86 -4.46 -9.26
N ALA A 60 -1.58 -4.42 -8.14
CA ALA A 60 -1.38 -3.40 -7.12
C ALA A 60 0.04 -3.45 -6.52
N SER A 61 0.55 -4.65 -6.24
CA SER A 61 1.92 -4.83 -5.73
C SER A 61 2.97 -4.52 -6.79
N TYR A 62 2.73 -4.87 -8.06
CA TYR A 62 3.63 -4.54 -9.15
C TYR A 62 3.80 -3.02 -9.28
N ILE A 63 2.70 -2.27 -9.27
CA ILE A 63 2.75 -0.81 -9.36
C ILE A 63 3.50 -0.19 -8.17
N LEU A 64 3.32 -0.71 -6.96
CA LEU A 64 4.09 -0.24 -5.80
C LEU A 64 5.60 -0.48 -5.98
N SER A 65 5.99 -1.68 -6.43
CA SER A 65 7.40 -2.00 -6.67
C SER A 65 8.02 -1.17 -7.79
N GLU A 66 7.28 -0.85 -8.85
CA GLU A 66 7.76 0.04 -9.93
C GLU A 66 7.98 1.49 -9.46
N ASP A 67 7.28 1.91 -8.40
CA ASP A 67 7.47 3.20 -7.72
C ASP A 67 8.45 3.09 -6.54
N GLU A 68 9.33 2.07 -6.52
CA GLU A 68 10.39 1.87 -5.51
C GLU A 68 9.85 1.71 -4.07
N PHE A 69 8.68 1.09 -3.92
CA PHE A 69 8.19 0.64 -2.63
C PHE A 69 8.51 -0.84 -2.39
N THR A 70 9.06 -1.13 -1.21
CA THR A 70 9.27 -2.49 -0.70
C THR A 70 8.27 -2.84 0.40
N ARG A 71 7.82 -4.09 0.39
CA ARG A 71 6.85 -4.60 1.36
C ARG A 71 7.49 -4.73 2.74
N PHE A 72 6.98 -3.98 3.70
CA PHE A 72 7.51 -3.93 5.06
C PHE A 72 7.52 -5.29 5.75
N GLU A 73 6.46 -6.10 5.60
CA GLU A 73 6.41 -7.42 6.24
C GLU A 73 7.34 -8.47 5.60
N ARG A 74 8.04 -8.12 4.51
CA ARG A 74 9.05 -8.97 3.88
C ARG A 74 10.47 -8.53 4.17
N MET A 75 10.66 -7.36 4.80
CA MET A 75 11.98 -6.88 5.14
C MET A 75 12.62 -7.78 6.21
N ASP A 76 13.91 -8.04 6.08
CA ASP A 76 14.70 -8.85 7.01
C ASP A 76 15.97 -8.12 7.50
N GLU A 77 16.87 -8.87 8.15
CA GLU A 77 18.11 -8.33 8.71
C GLU A 77 19.11 -7.81 7.65
N GLU A 78 19.02 -8.29 6.40
CA GLU A 78 19.81 -7.78 5.27
C GLU A 78 19.28 -6.41 4.84
N ASP A 79 17.95 -6.25 4.77
CA ASP A 79 17.31 -4.96 4.48
C ASP A 79 17.59 -3.91 5.57
N GLU A 80 17.57 -4.31 6.85
CA GLU A 80 17.95 -3.42 7.97
C GLU A 80 19.36 -2.83 7.79
N GLN A 81 20.29 -3.66 7.32
CA GLN A 81 21.67 -3.24 7.07
C GLN A 81 21.80 -2.37 5.81
N GLU A 82 21.09 -2.72 4.74
CA GLU A 82 21.10 -1.99 3.47
C GLU A 82 20.50 -0.58 3.63
N TYR A 83 19.33 -0.48 4.25
CA TYR A 83 18.62 0.78 4.42
C TYR A 83 19.02 1.55 5.68
N GLY A 84 19.82 0.96 6.57
CA GLY A 84 20.25 1.59 7.82
C GLY A 84 19.11 1.82 8.81
N ILE A 85 18.09 0.96 8.78
CA ILE A 85 16.92 1.02 9.66
C ILE A 85 16.93 -0.12 10.67
N LYS A 86 16.03 -0.02 11.66
CA LYS A 86 15.76 -1.12 12.58
C LYS A 86 14.26 -1.40 12.62
N LEU A 87 13.84 -2.51 12.01
CA LEU A 87 12.43 -2.91 11.88
C LEU A 87 11.75 -3.01 13.25
N ALA A 88 12.49 -3.45 14.28
CA ALA A 88 12.00 -3.54 15.65
C ALA A 88 11.61 -2.17 16.28
N ASP A 89 12.16 -1.07 15.77
CA ASP A 89 11.86 0.28 16.25
C ASP A 89 10.76 0.96 15.43
N ILE A 90 10.32 0.33 14.32
CA ILE A 90 9.33 0.86 13.40
C ILE A 90 7.95 0.30 13.73
N GLN A 91 6.98 1.19 13.93
CA GLN A 91 5.57 0.83 14.07
C GLN A 91 4.83 1.15 12.78
N CYS A 92 4.01 0.19 12.32
CA CYS A 92 3.11 0.43 11.21
C CYS A 92 2.14 1.57 11.53
N PRO A 93 1.86 2.47 10.58
CA PRO A 93 0.97 3.60 10.81
C PRO A 93 -0.50 3.14 10.95
N ILE A 94 -1.33 4.02 11.50
CA ILE A 94 -2.78 3.83 11.57
C ILE A 94 -3.43 4.86 10.64
N TRP A 95 -3.74 4.46 9.40
CA TRP A 95 -4.39 5.36 8.46
C TRP A 95 -5.90 5.40 8.67
N GLN A 96 -6.43 6.60 8.87
CA GLN A 96 -7.87 6.82 8.91
C GLN A 96 -8.46 6.78 7.50
N GLU A 97 -9.63 6.15 7.37
CA GLU A 97 -10.38 6.21 6.13
C GLU A 97 -11.15 7.52 6.03
N HIS A 98 -10.94 8.24 4.93
CA HIS A 98 -11.70 9.46 4.65
C HIS A 98 -12.73 9.20 3.55
N PRO A 99 -14.03 9.48 3.79
CA PRO A 99 -15.07 9.28 2.78
C PRO A 99 -14.81 10.12 1.53
N GLU A 100 -14.24 11.31 1.71
CA GLU A 100 -13.91 12.27 0.64
C GLU A 100 -12.57 12.00 -0.07
N GLN A 101 -11.83 10.97 0.35
CA GLN A 101 -10.55 10.63 -0.27
C GLN A 101 -10.75 10.31 -1.76
N PRO A 102 -9.98 10.94 -2.67
CA PRO A 102 -10.14 10.75 -4.10
C PRO A 102 -9.79 9.31 -4.49
N PHE A 103 -10.47 8.79 -5.50
CA PHE A 103 -10.32 7.42 -5.97
C PHE A 103 -10.23 7.37 -7.49
N LYS A 104 -9.31 6.56 -8.01
CA LYS A 104 -9.18 6.25 -9.44
C LYS A 104 -9.01 4.76 -9.65
N TYR A 105 -9.85 4.19 -10.48
CA TYR A 105 -9.70 2.81 -10.91
C TYR A 105 -8.70 2.72 -12.08
N LEU A 106 -7.63 1.94 -11.91
CA LEU A 106 -6.60 1.70 -12.93
C LEU A 106 -6.82 0.38 -13.69
N GLY A 107 -7.63 -0.55 -13.16
CA GLY A 107 -8.01 -1.76 -13.89
C GLY A 107 -6.94 -2.86 -13.86
N THR A 108 -6.54 -3.32 -15.05
CA THR A 108 -5.46 -4.30 -15.27
C THR A 108 -4.40 -3.72 -16.20
N TYR A 109 -3.18 -4.23 -16.09
CA TYR A 109 -2.24 -4.24 -17.20
C TYR A 109 -2.77 -5.09 -18.36
#